data_AF-A0A1V1NV50-F1
#
_entry.id   AF-A0A1V1NV50-F1
#
_cell.length_a   1.000
_cell.length_b   1.000
_cell.length_c   1.000
_cell.angle_alpha   90.00
_cell.angle_beta   90.00
_cell.angle_gamma   90.00
#
_symmetry.space_group_name_H-M   'P 1'
#
loop_
_entity.id
_entity.type
_entity.pdbx_description
1 polymer ?
#
loop_
_entity_poly.entity_id
_entity_poly.type
_entity_poly.pdbx_seq_one_letter_code
_entity_poly.pdbx_strand_id
1 'polypeptide(L)'
;MVGKKGKIVLPLFDVVDTRQVKASTTKSYQIDVFARRQTITWLCECKYTKTKMGMNQVKKLERAADAAMREAAEMDANPPEIQMWLISTGGFTNTVLKYVQKRSDIYCSDHDQINAIFRFYGGNYDIPVF
;
A
#
# COMPACT_ATOMS: atom_id res chain seq x y z
N MET A 1 -5.95 -14.08 -4.52
CA MET A 1 -6.57 -12.98 -3.73
C MET A 1 -5.63 -12.58 -2.60
N VAL A 2 -5.09 -11.36 -2.70
CA VAL A 2 -4.49 -10.54 -1.64
C VAL A 2 -3.66 -11.27 -0.57
N GLY A 3 -2.80 -12.22 -0.95
CA GLY A 3 -1.87 -12.89 -0.02
C GLY A 3 -2.46 -13.52 1.27
N LYS A 4 -3.78 -13.56 1.44
CA LYS A 4 -4.49 -13.91 2.69
C LYS A 4 -5.78 -14.66 2.35
N LYS A 5 -6.16 -15.61 3.21
CA LYS A 5 -7.44 -16.33 3.12
C LYS A 5 -8.49 -15.59 3.96
N GLY A 6 -9.65 -15.27 3.38
CA GLY A 6 -10.76 -14.60 4.07
C GLY A 6 -11.53 -13.61 3.19
N LYS A 7 -12.67 -13.10 3.69
CA LYS A 7 -13.41 -12.00 3.04
C LYS A 7 -12.65 -10.70 3.29
N ILE A 8 -12.07 -10.14 2.23
CA ILE A 8 -11.36 -8.86 2.29
C ILE A 8 -12.32 -7.80 1.78
N VAL A 9 -12.63 -6.82 2.64
CA VAL A 9 -13.43 -5.66 2.24
C VAL A 9 -12.46 -4.64 1.64
N LEU A 10 -12.54 -4.45 0.33
CA LEU A 10 -11.77 -3.43 -0.36
C LEU A 10 -12.30 -2.05 0.04
N PRO A 11 -11.44 -1.13 0.51
CA PRO A 11 -11.89 0.19 0.89
C PRO A 11 -12.24 1.02 -0.36
N LEU A 12 -13.41 1.67 -0.33
CA LEU A 12 -13.63 2.90 -1.08
C LEU A 12 -13.15 4.04 -0.20
N PHE A 13 -12.07 4.71 -0.63
CA PHE A 13 -11.44 5.75 0.18
C PHE A 13 -12.26 7.04 0.19
N ASP A 14 -12.24 7.73 1.32
CA ASP A 14 -12.88 9.04 1.48
C ASP A 14 -11.99 10.16 0.92
N VAL A 15 -10.66 9.96 1.00
CA VAL A 15 -9.63 10.89 0.54
C VAL A 15 -8.49 10.09 -0.07
N VAL A 16 -7.94 10.56 -1.20
CA VAL A 16 -6.78 9.99 -1.90
C VAL A 16 -5.85 11.13 -2.29
N ASP A 17 -4.58 11.04 -1.94
CA ASP A 17 -3.53 12.03 -2.27
C ASP A 17 -2.17 11.35 -2.48
N THR A 18 -1.21 12.05 -3.07
CA THR A 18 0.21 11.68 -3.07
C THR A 18 0.92 12.58 -2.07
N ARG A 19 1.57 12.01 -1.04
CA ARG A 19 2.19 12.78 0.04
C ARG A 19 3.64 12.38 0.27
N GLN A 20 4.45 13.36 0.70
CA GLN A 20 5.73 13.10 1.34
C GLN A 20 5.57 13.12 2.86
N VAL A 21 6.05 12.08 3.53
CA VAL A 21 6.12 12.02 5.00
C VAL A 21 7.55 12.23 5.46
N LYS A 22 7.73 13.09 6.46
CA LYS A 22 9.03 13.42 7.04
C LYS A 22 8.84 13.80 8.51
N ALA A 23 9.32 12.95 9.41
CA ALA A 23 9.49 13.32 10.82
C ALA A 23 10.85 14.00 11.02
N SER A 24 10.99 14.75 12.12
CA SER A 24 12.20 15.53 12.44
C SER A 24 13.52 14.74 12.35
N THR A 25 13.48 13.44 12.66
CA THR A 25 14.64 12.53 12.70
C THR A 25 14.66 11.47 11.59
N THR A 26 13.70 11.48 10.65
CA THR A 26 13.64 10.48 9.56
C THR A 26 14.00 11.08 8.20
N LYS A 27 14.38 10.22 7.25
CA LYS A 27 14.44 10.63 5.85
C LYS A 27 13.03 10.98 5.35
N SER A 28 12.93 11.81 4.31
CA SER A 28 11.67 12.04 3.61
C SER A 28 11.34 10.81 2.75
N TYR A 29 10.09 10.36 2.80
CA TYR A 29 9.59 9.25 1.98
C TYR A 29 8.38 9.72 1.17
N GLN A 30 8.45 9.53 -0.15
CA GLN A 30 7.29 9.71 -1.01
C GLN A 30 6.41 8.45 -0.93
N ILE A 31 5.14 8.68 -0.61
CA ILE A 31 4.07 7.68 -0.62
C ILE A 31 3.27 7.92 -1.90
N ASP A 32 3.18 6.90 -2.75
CA ASP A 32 2.52 7.02 -4.05
C ASP A 32 1.02 7.31 -3.86
N VAL A 33 0.39 6.63 -2.91
CA VAL A 33 -0.98 6.90 -2.49
C VAL A 33 -1.10 6.90 -0.96
N PHE A 34 -1.48 8.05 -0.41
CA PHE A 34 -1.96 8.22 0.94
C PHE A 34 -3.48 8.32 0.89
N ALA A 35 -4.18 7.39 1.53
CA ALA A 35 -5.63 7.38 1.53
C ALA A 35 -6.20 7.20 2.94
N ARG A 36 -7.43 7.65 3.16
CA ARG A 36 -8.12 7.50 4.45
C ARG A 36 -9.49 6.88 4.25
N ARG A 37 -9.86 5.97 5.16
CA ARG A 37 -11.21 5.45 5.32
C ARG A 37 -11.50 5.33 6.80
N GLN A 38 -12.43 6.14 7.31
CA GLN A 38 -12.69 6.24 8.75
C GLN A 38 -11.40 6.51 9.54
N THR A 39 -11.06 5.67 10.52
CA THR A 39 -9.86 5.79 11.36
C THR A 39 -8.61 5.17 10.73
N ILE A 40 -8.76 4.47 9.59
CA ILE A 40 -7.67 3.74 8.96
C ILE A 40 -7.01 4.60 7.89
N THR A 41 -5.70 4.76 8.02
CA THR A 41 -4.82 5.37 7.03
C THR A 41 -4.18 4.29 6.17
N TRP A 42 -4.32 4.41 4.86
CA TRP A 42 -3.77 3.49 3.88
C TRP A 42 -2.57 4.11 3.19
N LEU A 43 -1.44 3.42 3.24
CA LEU A 43 -0.23 3.80 2.54
C LEU A 43 0.02 2.80 1.41
N CYS A 44 0.08 3.29 0.17
CA CYS A 44 0.31 2.42 -0.98
C CYS A 44 1.63 2.74 -1.69
N GLU A 45 2.29 1.68 -2.16
CA GLU A 45 3.44 1.76 -3.04
C GLU A 45 3.10 1.03 -4.34
N CYS A 46 3.29 1.71 -5.46
CA CYS A 46 2.92 1.24 -6.78
C CYS A 46 4.16 1.00 -7.65
N LYS A 47 4.17 -0.12 -8.37
CA LYS A 47 5.17 -0.43 -9.40
C LYS A 47 4.51 -1.00 -10.64
N TYR A 48 4.31 -0.13 -11.63
CA TYR A 48 3.77 -0.45 -12.95
C TYR A 48 4.90 -0.82 -13.92
N THR A 49 5.62 -1.92 -13.62
CA THR A 49 6.68 -2.45 -14.48
C THR A 49 6.53 -3.95 -14.67
N LYS A 50 7.22 -4.54 -15.65
CA LYS A 50 7.33 -6.01 -15.80
C LYS A 50 8.16 -6.71 -14.70
N THR A 51 8.95 -5.96 -13.93
CA THR A 51 9.84 -6.53 -12.91
C THR A 51 9.08 -6.84 -11.63
N LYS A 52 9.28 -8.05 -11.09
CA LYS A 52 8.71 -8.44 -9.79
C LYS A 52 9.18 -7.53 -8.67
N MET A 53 8.24 -7.06 -7.85
CA MET A 53 8.54 -6.27 -6.66
C MET A 53 9.27 -7.12 -5.60
N GLY A 54 10.40 -6.58 -5.12
CA GLY A 54 11.23 -7.17 -4.07
C GLY A 54 11.06 -6.52 -2.70
N MET A 55 11.71 -7.10 -1.68
CA MET A 55 11.64 -6.64 -0.28
C MET A 55 12.07 -5.19 -0.05
N ASN A 56 12.84 -4.59 -0.96
CA ASN A 56 13.24 -3.18 -0.85
C ASN A 56 12.02 -2.25 -0.85
N GLN A 57 10.98 -2.56 -1.65
CA GLN A 57 9.75 -1.75 -1.69
C GLN A 57 8.91 -1.95 -0.43
N VAL A 58 8.86 -3.18 0.10
CA VAL A 58 8.22 -3.47 1.40
C VAL A 58 8.87 -2.62 2.50
N LYS A 59 10.20 -2.67 2.63
CA LYS A 59 10.94 -1.91 3.63
C LYS A 59 10.81 -0.39 3.44
N LYS A 60 10.69 0.09 2.20
CA LYS A 60 10.45 1.51 1.92
C LYS A 60 9.09 1.92 2.49
N LEU A 61 8.05 1.13 2.22
CA LEU A 61 6.70 1.41 2.69
C LEU A 61 6.58 1.33 4.22
N GLU A 62 7.23 0.35 4.86
CA GLU A 62 7.29 0.24 6.32
C GLU A 62 7.95 1.47 6.96
N ARG A 63 9.06 1.95 6.39
CA ARG A 63 9.72 3.18 6.88
C ARG A 63 8.84 4.42 6.70
N ALA A 64 8.03 4.46 5.64
CA ALA A 64 7.05 5.52 5.44
C ALA A 64 5.92 5.46 6.48
N ALA A 65 5.46 4.25 6.83
CA ALA A 65 4.50 4.05 7.92
C ALA A 65 5.07 4.51 9.27
N ASP A 66 6.31 4.13 9.59
CA ASP A 66 7.00 4.60 10.80
C ASP A 66 7.13 6.13 10.84
N ALA A 67 7.47 6.75 9.70
CA ALA A 67 7.56 8.20 9.58
C ALA A 67 6.20 8.88 9.78
N ALA A 68 5.11 8.33 9.22
CA ALA A 68 3.76 8.84 9.40
C ALA A 68 3.29 8.76 10.86
N MET A 69 3.61 7.68 11.56
CA MET A 69 3.32 7.54 13.00
C MET A 69 4.06 8.59 13.83
N ARG A 70 5.34 8.82 13.52
CA ARG A 70 6.16 9.83 14.23
C ARG A 70 5.71 11.25 13.94
N GLU A 71 5.36 11.55 12.70
CA GLU A 71 4.82 12.86 12.33
C GLU A 71 3.53 13.17 13.10
N ALA A 72 2.63 12.20 13.24
CA ALA A 72 1.42 12.36 14.06
C ALA A 72 1.76 12.64 15.53
N ALA A 73 2.74 11.92 16.10
CA ALA A 73 3.18 12.14 17.47
C ALA A 73 3.85 13.51 17.68
N GLU A 74 4.66 13.98 16.72
CA GLU A 74 5.30 15.31 16.76
C GLU A 74 4.28 16.46 16.68
N MET A 75 3.13 16.21 16.04
CA MET A 75 2.01 17.16 15.93
C MET A 75 1.01 17.07 17.08
N ASP A 76 1.27 16.27 18.11
CA ASP A 76 0.34 15.95 19.21
C ASP A 76 -1.04 15.49 18.71
N ALA A 77 -1.04 14.77 17.58
CA ALA A 77 -2.22 14.20 16.95
C ALA A 77 -2.40 12.73 17.34
N ASN A 78 -3.63 12.23 17.25
CA ASN A 78 -3.89 10.80 17.47
C ASN A 78 -3.11 9.94 16.46
N PRO A 79 -2.37 8.92 16.92
CA PRO A 79 -1.65 8.02 16.02
C PRO A 79 -2.62 7.31 15.06
N PRO A 80 -2.36 7.32 13.75
CA PRO A 80 -3.24 6.67 12.79
C PRO A 80 -3.15 5.14 12.91
N GLU A 81 -4.27 4.44 12.70
CA GLU A 81 -4.21 3.02 12.39
C GLU A 81 -3.74 2.85 10.94
N ILE A 82 -2.58 2.24 10.71
CA ILE A 82 -1.99 2.15 9.38
C ILE A 82 -2.23 0.77 8.76
N GLN A 83 -2.72 0.77 7.52
CA GLN A 83 -2.72 -0.38 6.61
C GLN A 83 -1.83 -0.07 5.41
N MET A 84 -1.03 -1.03 4.99
CA MET A 84 -0.10 -0.90 3.87
C MET A 84 -0.56 -1.72 2.67
N TRP A 85 -0.41 -1.18 1.47
CA TRP A 85 -0.82 -1.86 0.24
C TRP A 85 0.24 -1.77 -0.86
N LEU A 86 0.81 -2.91 -1.21
CA LEU A 86 1.76 -3.05 -2.30
C LEU A 86 1.02 -3.38 -3.60
N ILE A 87 1.23 -2.60 -4.64
CA ILE A 87 0.55 -2.75 -5.93
C ILE A 87 1.61 -2.94 -7.02
N SER A 88 1.54 -4.05 -7.77
CA SER A 88 2.52 -4.32 -8.83
C SER A 88 1.95 -5.07 -10.03
N THR A 89 2.13 -4.51 -11.22
CA THR A 89 1.77 -5.20 -12.48
C THR A 89 2.74 -6.32 -12.84
N GLY A 90 4.01 -6.23 -12.42
CA GLY A 90 5.02 -7.28 -12.62
C GLY A 90 4.93 -8.41 -11.60
N GLY A 91 4.01 -8.30 -10.62
CA GLY A 91 3.84 -9.23 -9.52
C GLY A 91 4.94 -9.10 -8.44
N PHE A 92 5.04 -10.13 -7.60
CA PHE A 92 5.88 -10.10 -6.40
C PHE A 92 6.88 -11.26 -6.40
N THR A 93 8.03 -11.03 -5.77
CA THR A 93 8.96 -12.13 -5.45
C THR A 93 8.36 -13.06 -4.39
N ASN A 94 8.75 -14.34 -4.39
CA ASN A 94 8.28 -15.31 -3.38
C ASN A 94 8.59 -14.86 -1.94
N THR A 95 9.70 -14.15 -1.75
CA THR A 95 10.08 -13.58 -0.45
C THR A 95 9.05 -12.56 0.03
N VAL A 96 8.59 -11.67 -0.85
CA VAL A 96 7.53 -10.70 -0.51
C VAL A 96 6.23 -11.42 -0.18
N LEU A 97 5.81 -12.40 -1.00
CA LEU A 97 4.56 -13.13 -0.76
C LEU A 97 4.57 -13.87 0.60
N LYS A 98 5.67 -14.57 0.92
CA LYS A 98 5.84 -15.25 2.21
C LYS A 98 5.88 -14.28 3.38
N TYR A 99 6.41 -13.08 3.18
CA TYR A 99 6.47 -12.04 4.20
C TYR A 99 5.08 -11.45 4.48
N VAL A 100 4.38 -11.01 3.44
CA VAL A 100 3.04 -10.41 3.52
C VAL A 100 2.01 -11.38 4.09
N GLN A 101 2.11 -12.68 3.77
CA GLN A 101 1.25 -13.73 4.34
C GLN A 101 1.26 -13.76 5.88
N LYS A 102 2.36 -13.34 6.51
CA LYS A 102 2.52 -13.35 7.98
C LYS A 102 2.12 -12.03 8.64
N ARG A 103 1.68 -11.03 7.86
CA ARG A 103 1.46 -9.65 8.32
C ARG A 103 0.01 -9.27 8.14
N SER A 104 -0.70 -8.95 9.23
CA SER A 104 -2.12 -8.54 9.18
C SER A 104 -2.31 -7.14 8.58
N ASP A 105 -1.29 -6.30 8.68
CA ASP A 105 -1.26 -4.88 8.32
C ASP A 105 -0.77 -4.58 6.89
N ILE A 106 -0.36 -5.61 6.14
CA ILE A 106 0.12 -5.47 4.76
C ILE A 106 -0.75 -6.28 3.79
N TYR A 107 -1.10 -5.67 2.67
CA TYR A 107 -1.78 -6.28 1.54
C TYR A 107 -0.94 -6.16 0.27
N CYS A 108 -1.17 -7.05 -0.69
CA CYS A 108 -0.53 -6.97 -2.00
C CYS A 108 -1.53 -7.29 -3.12
N SER A 109 -1.45 -6.56 -4.23
CA SER A 109 -2.25 -6.81 -5.45
C SER A 109 -1.36 -6.89 -6.68
N ASP A 110 -1.43 -8.03 -7.37
CA ASP A 110 -0.78 -8.26 -8.66
C ASP A 110 -1.68 -7.80 -9.82
N HIS A 111 -1.20 -7.92 -11.06
CA HIS A 111 -1.93 -7.48 -12.25
C HIS A 111 -3.37 -8.02 -12.33
N ASP A 112 -3.55 -9.33 -12.14
CA ASP A 112 -4.87 -9.95 -12.18
C ASP A 112 -5.80 -9.37 -11.11
N GLN A 113 -5.28 -9.17 -9.89
CA GLN A 113 -6.06 -8.61 -8.79
C GLN A 113 -6.37 -7.13 -9.00
N ILE A 114 -5.43 -6.36 -9.55
CA ILE A 114 -5.65 -4.95 -9.91
C ILE A 114 -6.81 -4.85 -10.90
N ASN A 115 -6.80 -5.68 -11.96
CA ASN A 115 -7.88 -5.69 -12.95
C ASN A 115 -9.20 -6.18 -12.38
N ALA A 116 -9.18 -7.18 -11.47
CA ALA A 116 -10.39 -7.63 -10.79
C ALA A 116 -11.01 -6.51 -9.94
N ILE A 117 -10.19 -5.74 -9.22
CA ILE A 117 -10.63 -4.57 -8.44
C ILE A 117 -11.17 -3.49 -9.38
N PHE A 118 -10.45 -3.18 -10.44
CA PHE A 118 -10.85 -2.17 -11.42
C PHE A 118 -12.21 -2.51 -12.05
N ARG A 119 -12.41 -3.75 -12.48
CA ARG A 119 -13.69 -4.25 -13.02
C ARG A 119 -14.81 -4.26 -11.98
N PHE A 120 -14.50 -4.61 -10.73
CA PHE A 120 -15.48 -4.57 -9.64
C PHE A 120 -16.06 -3.16 -9.45
N TYR A 121 -15.26 -2.12 -9.69
CA TYR A 121 -15.69 -0.72 -9.62
C TYR A 121 -16.11 -0.13 -10.98
N GLY A 122 -16.43 -0.97 -11.97
CA GLY A 122 -17.01 -0.53 -13.26
C GLY A 122 -16.00 -0.29 -14.38
N GLY A 123 -14.71 -0.58 -14.17
CA GLY A 123 -13.70 -0.57 -15.22
C GLY A 123 -13.98 -1.60 -16.32
N ASN A 124 -13.72 -1.24 -17.58
CA ASN A 124 -14.07 -2.07 -18.75
C ASN A 124 -12.87 -2.43 -19.64
N TYR A 125 -11.64 -2.19 -19.18
CA TYR A 125 -10.40 -2.58 -19.86
C TYR A 125 -9.39 -3.12 -18.85
N ASP A 126 -8.33 -3.77 -19.34
CA ASP A 126 -7.23 -4.23 -18.50
C ASP A 126 -6.11 -3.19 -18.44
N ILE A 127 -5.62 -2.91 -17.23
CA ILE A 127 -4.54 -1.95 -17.02
C ILE A 127 -3.28 -2.45 -17.72
N PRO A 128 -2.60 -1.61 -18.52
CA PRO A 128 -1.41 -2.01 -19.26
C PRO A 128 -0.23 -2.35 -18.31
N VAL A 129 0.62 -3.27 -18.78
CA VAL A 129 1.90 -3.59 -18.14
C VAL A 129 3.02 -2.96 -18.95
N PHE A 130 3.72 -1.99 -18.35
CA PHE A 130 4.83 -1.29 -18.99
C PHE A 130 6.16 -2.04 -18.81
#